data_AF-A0A654G4R3-F1
#
_entry.id   AF-A0A654G4R3-F1
#
_cell.length_a   1.000
_cell.length_b   1.000
_cell.length_c   1.000
_cell.angle_alpha   90.00
_cell.angle_beta   90.00
_cell.angle_gamma   90.00
#
_symmetry.space_group_name_H-M   'P 1'
#
loop_
_entity.id
_entity.type
_entity.pdbx_description
1 polymer ?
#
loop_
_entity_poly.entity_id
_entity_poly.type
_entity_poly.pdbx_seq_one_letter_code
_entity_poly.pdbx_strand_id
1 'polypeptide(L)'
;MSSSKIQVRGQPLLRVPARNHRMTHLVVCGVSTKRHHREINALSSNSGPSLDSVPTRTDKRQFLRGDGNGKFGRFGGKFVPETLMSRLIELEDEFNFVRCDHEFQEKLTTALRDYVGRETPLYFAERLTEHYKNIVPTIEGGPEIYLKREDLSHCGSHKINNALAQAMISRRLGCSRVVAATGAGQHGVATAAACAKLSLECTVFMGAADIEKQSFNVLSMKLLGAQVISVEGTFKDASSEAIRNWVENLYTTYYLSGTVVGPHPCPIIVREFQSVIGKETRRQAKQLWGGKPDVLVACVGSGSNALGLFHEFVGDEDVRLVGVEAAGLGLDSGKHSATLAFGDVGVYHGSMSYLLQDDQGQILKPHSVGVGLEYPGVGPEISFMKETGRAEFYTATDEEAIQACMRLSRLEGVIPALEASHALAFLDKLVPTLRDGAKVVVNCSGRGDKDLDTLIQRGMPSSFC
;
A
#
# COMPACT_ATOMS: atom_id res chain seq x y z
N MET A 1 13.15 18.23 64.53
CA MET A 1 12.72 19.53 65.07
C MET A 1 11.86 20.24 64.02
N SER A 2 10.61 20.56 64.38
CA SER A 2 9.68 21.58 63.80
C SER A 2 9.48 21.62 62.27
N SER A 3 8.41 21.09 61.66
CA SER A 3 7.01 21.57 61.62
C SER A 3 6.83 23.07 61.35
N SER A 4 6.22 23.44 60.20
CA SER A 4 4.86 24.03 60.16
C SER A 4 4.43 24.41 58.72
N LYS A 5 3.23 23.93 58.35
CA LYS A 5 2.41 24.38 57.21
C LYS A 5 1.60 25.61 57.65
N ILE A 6 1.35 26.56 56.75
CA ILE A 6 0.25 27.51 56.90
C ILE A 6 -0.56 27.58 55.60
N GLN A 7 -1.86 27.42 55.78
CA GLN A 7 -2.95 27.49 54.82
C GLN A 7 -3.80 28.70 55.25
N VAL A 8 -4.22 29.57 54.32
CA VAL A 8 -5.31 30.53 54.58
C VAL A 8 -6.22 30.61 53.36
N ARG A 9 -7.49 30.26 53.57
CA ARG A 9 -8.64 30.54 52.71
C ARG A 9 -9.34 31.81 53.21
N GLY A 10 -9.89 32.60 52.30
CA GLY A 10 -10.90 33.64 52.57
C GLY A 10 -11.62 34.11 51.31
N GLN A 11 -12.92 33.81 51.21
CA GLN A 11 -13.96 34.44 50.36
C GLN A 11 -14.96 35.13 51.33
N PRO A 12 -15.88 36.08 50.96
CA PRO A 12 -16.69 36.09 49.71
C PRO A 12 -17.17 37.46 49.10
N LEU A 13 -17.68 37.36 47.86
CA LEU A 13 -18.81 38.04 47.15
C LEU A 13 -19.03 39.58 47.13
N LEU A 14 -19.18 40.13 45.91
CA LEU A 14 -20.34 40.98 45.53
C LEU A 14 -20.52 41.05 43.99
N ARG A 15 -21.78 41.20 43.56
CA ARG A 15 -22.35 40.91 42.22
C ARG A 15 -22.99 42.19 41.63
N VAL A 16 -23.07 42.28 40.28
CA VAL A 16 -24.07 43.02 39.42
C VAL A 16 -23.71 44.50 39.05
N PRO A 17 -24.13 45.11 37.90
CA PRO A 17 -25.03 44.66 36.81
C PRO A 17 -24.54 44.78 35.34
N ALA A 18 -25.33 44.15 34.47
CA ALA A 18 -25.36 44.28 33.01
C ALA A 18 -25.86 45.65 32.51
N ARG A 19 -25.39 46.07 31.33
CA ARG A 19 -26.03 47.11 30.51
C ARG A 19 -26.13 46.69 29.04
N ASN A 20 -27.35 46.79 28.55
CA ASN A 20 -27.79 46.62 27.16
C ASN A 20 -27.17 47.67 26.23
N HIS A 21 -26.74 47.23 25.04
CA HIS A 21 -26.87 48.04 23.82
C HIS A 21 -27.46 47.20 22.69
N ARG A 22 -28.49 47.77 22.06
CA ARG A 22 -29.23 47.29 20.89
C ARG A 22 -28.84 48.15 19.69
N MET A 23 -29.14 47.59 18.51
CA MET A 23 -29.10 48.14 17.14
C MET A 23 -27.76 47.89 16.42
N THR A 24 -27.70 47.39 15.17
CA THR A 24 -28.68 47.45 14.07
C THR A 24 -28.36 46.38 13.01
N HIS A 25 -29.37 46.04 12.22
CA HIS A 25 -29.41 45.08 11.12
C HIS A 25 -28.18 45.03 10.19
N LEU A 26 -27.69 43.82 9.91
CA LEU A 26 -27.21 43.46 8.58
C LEU A 26 -27.79 42.10 8.19
N VAL A 27 -28.57 42.09 7.12
CA VAL A 27 -29.21 40.93 6.52
C VAL A 27 -28.14 40.15 5.76
N VAL A 28 -27.87 38.91 6.17
CA VAL A 28 -27.15 37.93 5.34
C VAL A 28 -28.13 36.82 4.98
N CYS A 29 -28.31 36.61 3.68
CA CYS A 29 -29.20 35.61 3.09
C CYS A 29 -28.97 34.23 3.71
N GLY A 30 -30.06 33.63 4.20
CA GLY A 30 -30.09 32.27 4.70
C GLY A 30 -30.08 31.25 3.57
N VAL A 31 -29.28 30.21 3.76
CA VAL A 31 -29.54 28.89 3.18
C VAL A 31 -29.71 27.92 4.36
N SER A 32 -30.89 27.32 4.40
CA SER A 32 -31.38 26.40 5.42
C SER A 32 -30.45 25.18 5.59
N THR A 33 -29.74 25.08 6.72
CA THR A 33 -29.09 23.84 7.14
C THR A 33 -30.13 22.88 7.71
N LYS A 34 -30.61 21.95 6.89
CA LYS A 34 -31.30 20.77 7.39
C LYS A 34 -30.29 19.93 8.18
N ARG A 35 -30.49 19.84 9.49
CA ARG A 35 -29.84 18.82 10.34
C ARG A 35 -30.29 17.45 9.84
N HIS A 36 -29.38 16.68 9.26
CA HIS A 36 -29.57 15.24 9.12
C HIS A 36 -28.89 14.55 10.31
N HIS A 37 -29.70 14.24 11.33
CA HIS A 37 -29.39 13.10 12.19
C HIS A 37 -29.43 11.86 11.29
N ARG A 38 -28.26 11.26 11.02
CA ARG A 38 -28.20 9.90 10.48
C ARG A 38 -28.53 8.95 11.64
N GLU A 39 -29.76 8.47 11.66
CA GLU A 39 -30.09 7.23 12.38
C GLU A 39 -29.31 6.08 11.73
N ILE A 40 -28.57 5.35 12.56
CA ILE A 40 -27.88 4.11 12.19
C ILE A 40 -28.96 3.04 12.04
N ASN A 41 -29.51 2.89 10.84
CA ASN A 41 -30.23 1.68 10.47
C ASN A 41 -29.21 0.70 9.88
N ALA A 42 -28.69 -0.16 10.75
CA ALA A 42 -27.95 -1.35 10.36
C ALA A 42 -28.92 -2.33 9.67
N LEU A 43 -29.04 -2.21 8.36
CA LEU A 43 -29.49 -3.28 7.48
C LEU A 43 -28.28 -3.69 6.64
N SER A 44 -27.89 -4.95 6.80
CA SER A 44 -26.82 -5.64 6.08
C SER A 44 -26.80 -5.30 4.59
N SER A 45 -25.91 -4.41 4.17
CA SER A 45 -25.59 -4.20 2.75
C SER A 45 -24.09 -4.45 2.56
N ASN A 46 -23.76 -5.64 2.05
CA ASN A 46 -22.48 -5.91 1.41
C ASN A 46 -22.31 -4.92 0.25
N SER A 47 -21.65 -3.79 0.48
CA SER A 47 -21.37 -2.78 -0.54
C SER A 47 -20.07 -3.11 -1.27
N GLY A 48 -19.99 -4.32 -1.83
CA GLY A 48 -19.07 -4.63 -2.92
C GLY A 48 -19.83 -4.60 -4.25
N PRO A 49 -19.18 -4.35 -5.40
CA PRO A 49 -19.81 -4.59 -6.68
C PRO A 49 -20.34 -6.03 -6.76
N SER A 50 -21.54 -6.23 -7.29
CA SER A 50 -22.08 -7.58 -7.55
C SER A 50 -21.11 -8.33 -8.46
N LEU A 51 -20.85 -9.60 -8.16
CA LEU A 51 -19.87 -10.46 -8.84
C LEU A 51 -20.08 -10.62 -10.37
N ASP A 52 -21.18 -10.10 -10.92
CA ASP A 52 -21.60 -10.23 -12.33
C ASP A 52 -21.47 -8.95 -13.19
N SER A 53 -20.86 -7.85 -12.70
CA SER A 53 -20.80 -6.60 -13.48
C SER A 53 -19.60 -6.55 -14.45
N VAL A 54 -19.87 -6.53 -15.76
CA VAL A 54 -18.87 -6.31 -16.83
C VAL A 54 -18.54 -4.81 -16.98
N PRO A 55 -17.27 -4.39 -17.01
CA PRO A 55 -16.89 -2.97 -17.05
C PRO A 55 -17.08 -2.31 -18.43
N THR A 56 -17.37 -1.00 -18.40
CA THR A 56 -17.58 -0.15 -19.59
C THR A 56 -16.28 0.28 -20.27
N ARG A 57 -16.36 0.40 -21.60
CA ARG A 57 -15.26 0.69 -22.54
C ARG A 57 -14.54 2.01 -22.22
N THR A 58 -13.30 1.92 -21.72
CA THR A 58 -12.42 3.07 -21.40
C THR A 58 -11.17 3.03 -22.29
N ASP A 59 -10.64 4.18 -22.73
CA ASP A 59 -9.49 4.24 -23.66
C ASP A 59 -8.22 3.63 -23.02
N LYS A 60 -7.68 2.58 -23.66
CA LYS A 60 -6.48 1.85 -23.24
C LYS A 60 -5.28 2.77 -23.00
N ARG A 61 -5.18 3.91 -23.70
CA ARG A 61 -4.07 4.87 -23.52
C ARG A 61 -4.10 5.56 -22.15
N GLN A 62 -5.28 5.79 -21.58
CA GLN A 62 -5.44 6.52 -20.33
C GLN A 62 -4.89 5.75 -19.12
N PHE A 63 -5.04 4.43 -19.11
CA PHE A 63 -4.46 3.57 -18.07
C PHE A 63 -2.93 3.47 -18.17
N LEU A 64 -2.40 3.36 -19.38
CA LEU A 64 -0.98 3.06 -19.59
C LEU A 64 -0.07 4.26 -19.25
N ARG A 65 -0.53 5.50 -19.47
CA ARG A 65 0.32 6.69 -19.32
C ARG A 65 -0.26 7.81 -18.47
N GLY A 66 -1.52 7.71 -18.03
CA GLY A 66 -2.24 8.87 -17.51
C GLY A 66 -2.49 9.91 -18.61
N ASP A 67 -2.85 11.12 -18.22
CA ASP A 67 -3.10 12.25 -19.14
C ASP A 67 -1.82 12.98 -19.59
N GLY A 68 -0.64 12.51 -19.17
CA GLY A 68 0.65 13.17 -19.43
C GLY A 68 1.00 14.32 -18.48
N ASN A 69 0.06 14.78 -17.64
CA ASN A 69 0.28 15.82 -16.62
C ASN A 69 0.37 15.22 -15.19
N GLY A 70 0.64 13.92 -15.10
CA GLY A 70 0.71 13.20 -13.84
C GLY A 70 -0.64 12.89 -13.21
N LYS A 71 -1.71 12.84 -14.00
CA LYS A 71 -3.05 12.44 -13.54
C LYS A 71 -3.58 11.20 -14.25
N PHE A 72 -4.45 10.49 -13.54
CA PHE A 72 -5.27 9.39 -14.04
C PHE A 72 -6.73 9.76 -13.81
N GLY A 73 -7.40 10.26 -14.86
CA GLY A 73 -8.69 10.94 -14.68
C GLY A 73 -8.53 12.13 -13.74
N ARG A 74 -9.28 12.15 -12.64
CA ARG A 74 -9.16 13.20 -11.60
C ARG A 74 -8.05 12.95 -10.57
N PHE A 75 -7.49 11.75 -10.50
CA PHE A 75 -6.53 11.35 -9.47
C PHE A 75 -5.10 11.69 -9.86
N GLY A 76 -4.20 11.87 -8.88
CA GLY A 76 -2.78 12.17 -9.09
C GLY A 76 -2.46 13.64 -8.86
N GLY A 77 -1.60 14.23 -9.70
CA GLY A 77 -1.16 15.62 -9.62
C GLY A 77 0.05 15.85 -8.70
N LYS A 78 0.41 17.13 -8.52
CA LYS A 78 1.51 17.61 -7.67
C LYS A 78 0.97 18.57 -6.61
N PHE A 79 0.44 18.04 -5.51
CA PHE A 79 -0.11 18.83 -4.40
C PHE A 79 0.95 19.06 -3.31
N VAL A 80 2.03 19.75 -3.67
CA VAL A 80 3.19 19.97 -2.80
C VAL A 80 3.54 21.46 -2.71
N PRO A 81 4.32 21.88 -1.70
CA PRO A 81 4.90 23.23 -1.67
C PRO A 81 5.76 23.50 -2.91
N GLU A 82 5.78 24.77 -3.34
CA GLU A 82 6.57 25.23 -4.50
C GLU A 82 8.05 24.85 -4.40
N THR A 83 8.60 24.79 -3.19
CA THR A 83 10.00 24.41 -2.93
C THR A 83 10.37 23.01 -3.43
N LEU A 84 9.40 22.11 -3.64
CA LEU A 84 9.63 20.78 -4.19
C LEU A 84 9.47 20.69 -5.71
N MET A 85 8.90 21.73 -6.35
CA MET A 85 8.51 21.64 -7.76
C MET A 85 9.71 21.45 -8.70
N SER A 86 10.80 22.19 -8.50
CA SER A 86 12.02 22.04 -9.32
C SER A 86 12.59 20.63 -9.22
N ARG A 87 12.62 20.05 -8.01
CA ARG A 87 13.12 18.69 -7.79
C ARG A 87 12.23 17.61 -8.38
N LEU A 88 10.92 17.80 -8.36
CA LEU A 88 10.01 16.87 -9.02
C LEU A 88 10.10 16.94 -10.54
N ILE A 89 10.39 18.11 -11.12
CA ILE A 89 10.62 18.28 -12.57
C ILE A 89 11.92 17.58 -12.97
N GLU A 90 13.04 17.82 -12.26
CA GLU A 90 14.30 17.13 -12.54
C GLU A 90 14.18 15.60 -12.44
N LEU A 91 13.45 15.12 -11.42
CA LEU A 91 13.17 13.69 -11.27
C LEU A 91 12.31 13.14 -12.42
N GLU A 92 11.34 13.91 -12.90
CA GLU A 92 10.49 13.53 -14.02
C GLU A 92 11.28 13.45 -15.32
N ASP A 93 12.13 14.42 -15.58
CA ASP A 93 13.00 14.46 -16.76
C ASP A 93 13.99 13.30 -16.77
N GLU A 94 14.67 13.06 -15.64
CA GLU A 94 15.60 11.92 -15.51
C GLU A 94 14.86 10.59 -15.64
N PHE A 95 13.68 10.46 -15.03
CA PHE A 95 12.86 9.25 -15.19
C PHE A 95 12.48 9.01 -16.65
N ASN A 96 12.03 10.04 -17.36
CA ASN A 96 11.68 9.94 -18.78
C ASN A 96 12.89 9.56 -19.63
N PHE A 97 14.08 10.06 -19.29
CA PHE A 97 15.33 9.69 -19.95
C PHE A 97 15.71 8.23 -19.71
N VAL A 98 15.76 7.77 -18.45
CA VAL A 98 16.25 6.42 -18.12
C VAL A 98 15.36 5.30 -18.67
N ARG A 99 14.10 5.58 -18.99
CA ARG A 99 13.20 4.62 -19.66
C ARG A 99 13.67 4.26 -21.07
N CYS A 100 14.37 5.18 -21.73
CA CYS A 100 14.86 5.02 -23.09
C CYS A 100 16.39 4.83 -23.16
N ASP A 101 17.09 5.03 -22.04
CA ASP A 101 18.54 4.82 -21.93
C ASP A 101 18.89 3.32 -21.89
N HIS A 102 19.43 2.80 -22.99
CA HIS A 102 19.84 1.40 -23.12
C HIS A 102 20.85 0.98 -22.04
N GLU A 103 21.80 1.85 -21.70
CA GLU A 103 22.84 1.54 -20.71
C GLU A 103 22.23 1.39 -19.32
N PHE A 104 21.29 2.28 -18.96
CA PHE A 104 20.56 2.17 -17.71
C PHE A 104 19.72 0.88 -17.66
N GLN A 105 18.96 0.59 -18.72
CA GLN A 105 18.11 -0.59 -18.79
C GLN A 105 18.91 -1.89 -18.71
N GLU A 106 20.08 -1.96 -19.36
CA GLU A 106 20.97 -3.11 -19.29
C GLU A 106 21.53 -3.31 -17.87
N LYS A 107 21.99 -2.23 -17.23
CA LYS A 107 22.46 -2.26 -15.83
C LYS A 107 21.35 -2.67 -14.86
N LEU A 108 20.14 -2.12 -15.02
CA LEU A 108 19.00 -2.46 -14.18
C LEU A 108 18.60 -3.93 -14.38
N THR A 109 18.51 -4.39 -15.63
CA THR A 109 18.20 -5.80 -15.96
C THR A 109 19.21 -6.75 -15.34
N THR A 110 20.50 -6.43 -15.48
CA THR A 110 21.59 -7.20 -14.87
C THR A 110 21.46 -7.23 -13.35
N ALA A 111 21.19 -6.09 -12.72
CA ALA A 111 21.04 -6.03 -11.27
C ALA A 111 19.76 -6.74 -10.77
N LEU A 112 18.65 -6.68 -11.51
CA LEU A 112 17.44 -7.45 -11.20
C LEU A 112 17.70 -8.96 -11.30
N ARG A 113 18.43 -9.42 -12.32
CA ARG A 113 18.78 -10.84 -12.47
C ARG A 113 19.75 -11.30 -11.39
N ASP A 114 20.90 -10.64 -11.29
CA ASP A 114 22.06 -11.17 -10.53
C ASP A 114 22.04 -10.79 -9.04
N TYR A 115 21.38 -9.68 -8.68
CA TYR A 115 21.32 -9.21 -7.29
C TYR A 115 19.94 -9.42 -6.66
N VAL A 116 18.86 -9.17 -7.40
CA VAL A 116 17.50 -9.40 -6.88
C VAL A 116 17.08 -10.86 -6.99
N GLY A 117 17.61 -11.60 -7.97
CA GLY A 117 17.24 -12.99 -8.24
C GLY A 117 16.03 -13.14 -9.17
N ARG A 118 15.79 -12.16 -10.05
CA ARG A 118 14.71 -12.22 -11.03
C ARG A 118 15.07 -13.14 -12.20
N GLU A 119 14.10 -13.79 -12.84
CA GLU A 119 12.66 -13.72 -12.56
C GLU A 119 12.20 -14.56 -11.37
N THR A 120 11.13 -14.12 -10.70
CA THR A 120 10.52 -14.91 -9.63
C THR A 120 9.60 -15.99 -10.21
N PRO A 121 9.52 -17.19 -9.62
CA PRO A 121 8.65 -18.25 -10.13
C PRO A 121 7.16 -17.90 -10.17
N LEU A 122 6.45 -18.42 -11.17
CA LEU A 122 4.99 -18.58 -11.18
C LEU A 122 4.66 -20.02 -10.76
N TYR A 123 4.42 -20.19 -9.46
CA TYR A 123 4.36 -21.49 -8.81
C TYR A 123 2.92 -22.04 -8.79
N PHE A 124 2.70 -23.26 -9.31
CA PHE A 124 1.42 -23.94 -9.17
C PHE A 124 1.26 -24.47 -7.74
N ALA A 125 0.29 -23.92 -7.01
CA ALA A 125 0.00 -24.32 -5.62
C ALA A 125 -0.99 -25.50 -5.63
N GLU A 126 -0.46 -26.69 -5.86
CA GLU A 126 -1.23 -27.93 -6.07
C GLU A 126 -2.13 -28.25 -4.88
N ARG A 127 -1.61 -28.25 -3.64
CA ARG A 127 -2.35 -28.64 -2.44
C ARG A 127 -3.39 -27.59 -2.05
N LEU A 128 -3.11 -26.31 -2.29
CA LEU A 128 -4.07 -25.22 -2.14
C LEU A 128 -5.18 -25.33 -3.18
N THR A 129 -4.81 -25.65 -4.42
CA THR A 129 -5.75 -25.90 -5.52
C THR A 129 -6.70 -27.05 -5.17
N GLU A 130 -6.17 -28.19 -4.72
CA GLU A 130 -6.95 -29.33 -4.25
C GLU A 130 -7.86 -28.99 -3.06
N HIS A 131 -7.35 -28.21 -2.09
CA HIS A 131 -8.14 -27.76 -0.96
C HIS A 131 -9.41 -27.01 -1.42
N TYR A 132 -9.27 -26.08 -2.37
CA TYR A 132 -10.41 -25.33 -2.88
C TYR A 132 -11.37 -26.16 -3.75
N LYS A 133 -10.83 -27.11 -4.53
CA LYS A 133 -11.65 -28.08 -5.28
C LYS A 133 -12.53 -28.93 -4.35
N ASN A 134 -12.00 -29.33 -3.21
CA ASN A 134 -12.70 -30.18 -2.24
C ASN A 134 -13.83 -29.46 -1.49
N ILE A 135 -13.71 -28.16 -1.24
CA ILE A 135 -14.73 -27.39 -0.50
C ILE A 135 -15.84 -26.81 -1.40
N VAL A 136 -15.64 -26.81 -2.73
CA VAL A 136 -16.66 -26.40 -3.72
C VAL A 136 -17.05 -27.60 -4.59
N PRO A 137 -17.84 -28.56 -4.06
CA PRO A 137 -18.12 -29.84 -4.71
C PRO A 137 -18.98 -29.75 -5.99
N THR A 138 -19.46 -28.55 -6.35
CA THR A 138 -20.30 -28.30 -7.53
C THR A 138 -19.50 -28.05 -8.81
N ILE A 139 -18.17 -27.95 -8.74
CA ILE A 139 -17.32 -27.69 -9.90
C ILE A 139 -16.45 -28.92 -10.13
N GLU A 140 -16.81 -29.74 -11.10
CA GLU A 140 -15.97 -30.83 -11.58
C GLU A 140 -14.70 -30.20 -12.15
N GLY A 141 -13.56 -30.35 -11.47
CA GLY A 141 -12.25 -29.84 -11.90
C GLY A 141 -11.72 -28.59 -11.20
N GLY A 142 -12.56 -27.64 -10.73
CA GLY A 142 -12.24 -26.35 -10.04
C GLY A 142 -11.11 -25.45 -10.63
N PRO A 143 -10.92 -24.23 -10.10
CA PRO A 143 -9.87 -23.34 -10.58
C PRO A 143 -8.48 -23.87 -10.23
N GLU A 144 -7.46 -23.46 -11.00
CA GLU A 144 -6.05 -23.68 -10.69
C GLU A 144 -5.42 -22.42 -10.11
N ILE A 145 -4.76 -22.57 -8.97
CA ILE A 145 -4.19 -21.45 -8.22
C ILE A 145 -2.67 -21.43 -8.39
N TYR A 146 -2.17 -20.30 -8.85
CA TYR A 146 -0.75 -20.02 -9.02
C TYR A 146 -0.33 -18.88 -8.10
N LEU A 147 0.88 -18.96 -7.55
CA LEU A 147 1.50 -17.91 -6.76
C LEU A 147 2.59 -17.23 -7.57
N LYS A 148 2.50 -15.92 -7.74
CA LYS A 148 3.65 -15.12 -8.20
C LYS A 148 4.57 -14.88 -7.00
N ARG A 149 5.73 -15.53 -6.99
CA ARG A 149 6.61 -15.70 -5.80
C ARG A 149 7.53 -14.52 -5.52
N GLU A 150 6.97 -13.32 -5.36
CA GLU A 150 7.77 -12.13 -4.99
C GLU A 150 8.41 -12.23 -3.60
N ASP A 151 7.92 -13.14 -2.75
CA ASP A 151 8.51 -13.55 -1.47
C ASP A 151 9.94 -14.11 -1.59
N LEU A 152 10.32 -14.61 -2.77
CA LEU A 152 11.66 -15.14 -3.06
C LEU A 152 12.64 -14.07 -3.56
N SER A 153 12.18 -12.83 -3.80
CA SER A 153 13.06 -11.74 -4.19
C SER A 153 14.07 -11.46 -3.08
N HIS A 154 15.27 -10.97 -3.42
CA HIS A 154 16.20 -10.46 -2.42
C HIS A 154 15.53 -9.45 -1.47
N CYS A 155 15.92 -9.44 -0.20
CA CYS A 155 15.23 -8.77 0.91
C CYS A 155 13.83 -9.32 1.28
N GLY A 156 13.27 -10.26 0.52
CA GLY A 156 12.06 -11.00 0.86
C GLY A 156 10.74 -10.36 0.45
N SER A 157 10.74 -9.36 -0.43
CA SER A 157 9.50 -8.78 -0.98
C SER A 157 9.70 -8.04 -2.30
N HIS A 158 8.59 -7.73 -2.97
CA HIS A 158 8.55 -6.92 -4.19
C HIS A 158 9.19 -5.52 -4.07
N LYS A 159 9.43 -5.01 -2.84
CA LYS A 159 9.92 -3.64 -2.62
C LYS A 159 11.31 -3.39 -3.22
N ILE A 160 12.15 -4.43 -3.31
CA ILE A 160 13.51 -4.33 -3.84
C ILE A 160 13.56 -3.91 -5.31
N ASN A 161 12.55 -4.29 -6.12
CA ASN A 161 12.47 -3.92 -7.54
C ASN A 161 12.52 -2.40 -7.70
N ASN A 162 11.71 -1.70 -6.92
CA ASN A 162 11.60 -0.26 -6.91
C ASN A 162 12.81 0.41 -6.24
N ALA A 163 13.22 -0.09 -5.08
CA ALA A 163 14.31 0.52 -4.31
C ALA A 163 15.64 0.53 -5.08
N LEU A 164 15.96 -0.57 -5.75
CA LEU A 164 17.16 -0.68 -6.56
C LEU A 164 17.15 0.31 -7.73
N ALA A 165 16.07 0.36 -8.49
CA ALA A 165 15.94 1.24 -9.65
C ALA A 165 16.00 2.72 -9.26
N GLN A 166 15.28 3.12 -8.20
CA GLN A 166 15.33 4.51 -7.72
C GLN A 166 16.69 4.91 -7.13
N ALA A 167 17.39 4.00 -6.43
CA ALA A 167 18.75 4.28 -5.95
C ALA A 167 19.76 4.42 -7.11
N MET A 168 19.52 3.73 -8.24
CA MET A 168 20.30 3.96 -9.46
C MET A 168 20.00 5.34 -10.07
N ILE A 169 18.73 5.77 -10.09
CA ILE A 169 18.34 7.13 -10.50
C ILE A 169 18.98 8.18 -9.60
N SER A 170 18.95 8.00 -8.27
CA SER A 170 19.49 8.98 -7.33
C SER A 170 20.99 9.25 -7.57
N ARG A 171 21.75 8.21 -7.91
CA ARG A 171 23.17 8.36 -8.30
C ARG A 171 23.35 9.17 -9.57
N ARG A 172 22.47 9.00 -10.55
CA ARG A 172 22.53 9.74 -11.82
C ARG A 172 22.17 11.21 -11.63
N LEU A 173 21.25 11.49 -10.72
CA LEU A 173 20.94 12.84 -10.25
C LEU A 173 22.06 13.47 -9.40
N GLY A 174 23.17 12.74 -9.15
CA GLY A 174 24.29 13.23 -8.35
C GLY A 174 24.06 13.24 -6.85
N CYS A 175 22.99 12.59 -6.37
CA CYS A 175 22.72 12.49 -4.94
C CYS A 175 23.67 11.47 -4.29
N SER A 176 24.27 11.85 -3.16
CA SER A 176 25.12 10.98 -2.34
C SER A 176 24.36 10.31 -1.20
N ARG A 177 23.15 10.79 -0.90
CA ARG A 177 22.34 10.38 0.24
C ARG A 177 20.90 10.08 -0.18
N VAL A 178 20.33 9.06 0.45
CA VAL A 178 18.93 8.64 0.29
C VAL A 178 18.21 8.68 1.63
N VAL A 179 16.99 9.21 1.62
CA VAL A 179 16.07 9.17 2.75
C VAL A 179 14.82 8.40 2.37
N ALA A 180 14.28 7.63 3.32
CA ALA A 180 13.02 6.91 3.14
C ALA A 180 12.23 6.85 4.45
N ALA A 181 10.93 6.59 4.36
CA ALA A 181 10.09 6.29 5.52
C ALA A 181 9.51 4.88 5.40
N THR A 182 9.35 4.19 6.52
CA THR A 182 8.82 2.81 6.54
C THR A 182 7.93 2.56 7.74
N GLY A 183 6.87 1.76 7.55
CA GLY A 183 6.03 1.21 8.61
C GLY A 183 6.48 -0.22 8.93
N ALA A 184 6.05 -1.19 8.13
CA ALA A 184 6.42 -2.62 8.28
C ALA A 184 7.93 -2.94 8.17
N GLY A 185 8.78 -1.97 7.84
CA GLY A 185 10.23 -2.15 7.72
C GLY A 185 10.72 -2.66 6.36
N GLN A 186 9.90 -3.39 5.60
CA GLN A 186 10.31 -3.98 4.30
C GLN A 186 10.84 -2.97 3.27
N HIS A 187 10.20 -1.79 3.16
CA HIS A 187 10.69 -0.72 2.29
C HIS A 187 12.06 -0.18 2.75
N GLY A 188 12.21 -0.01 4.06
CA GLY A 188 13.46 0.42 4.67
C GLY A 188 14.60 -0.57 4.43
N VAL A 189 14.36 -1.87 4.58
CA VAL A 189 15.35 -2.92 4.30
C VAL A 189 15.74 -2.92 2.83
N ALA A 190 14.78 -2.86 1.91
CA ALA A 190 15.04 -2.78 0.47
C ALA A 190 15.86 -1.54 0.10
N THR A 191 15.53 -0.39 0.69
CA THR A 191 16.26 0.88 0.49
C THR A 191 17.69 0.79 1.04
N ALA A 192 17.86 0.27 2.26
CA ALA A 192 19.17 0.07 2.87
C ALA A 192 20.06 -0.86 2.02
N ALA A 193 19.51 -1.96 1.51
CA ALA A 193 20.25 -2.89 0.65
C ALA A 193 20.67 -2.25 -0.67
N ALA A 194 19.76 -1.53 -1.34
CA ALA A 194 20.05 -0.81 -2.57
C ALA A 194 21.14 0.26 -2.36
N CYS A 195 21.04 1.05 -1.29
CA CYS A 195 22.02 2.07 -0.94
C CYS A 195 23.39 1.47 -0.63
N ALA A 196 23.44 0.40 0.16
CA ALA A 196 24.67 -0.31 0.48
C ALA A 196 25.38 -0.82 -0.79
N LYS A 197 24.63 -1.44 -1.72
CA LYS A 197 25.15 -1.91 -3.01
C LYS A 197 25.73 -0.77 -3.86
N LEU A 198 25.13 0.41 -3.78
CA LEU A 198 25.44 1.54 -4.64
C LEU A 198 26.33 2.60 -3.97
N SER A 199 26.81 2.34 -2.76
CA SER A 199 27.64 3.25 -1.96
C SER A 199 26.96 4.60 -1.70
N LEU A 200 25.68 4.57 -1.33
CA LEU A 200 24.89 5.74 -0.93
C LEU A 200 24.69 5.74 0.58
N GLU A 201 24.73 6.93 1.19
CA GLU A 201 24.27 7.09 2.57
C GLU A 201 22.77 6.84 2.65
N CYS A 202 22.32 6.13 3.68
CA CYS A 202 20.90 5.77 3.85
C CYS A 202 20.39 6.16 5.23
N THR A 203 19.35 6.99 5.27
CA THR A 203 18.60 7.29 6.49
C THR A 203 17.16 6.84 6.33
N VAL A 204 16.68 5.99 7.24
CA VAL A 204 15.29 5.49 7.25
C VAL A 204 14.57 6.01 8.49
N PHE A 205 13.45 6.69 8.27
CA PHE A 205 12.55 7.17 9.32
C PHE A 205 11.47 6.11 9.60
N MET A 206 11.24 5.81 10.88
CA MET A 206 10.29 4.78 11.29
C MET A 206 9.61 5.20 12.59
N GLY A 207 8.30 4.96 12.70
CA GLY A 207 7.54 5.29 13.91
C GLY A 207 8.03 4.46 15.10
N ALA A 208 8.11 5.07 16.29
CA ALA A 208 8.61 4.41 17.49
C ALA A 208 7.86 3.10 17.81
N ALA A 209 6.54 3.11 17.66
CA ALA A 209 5.70 1.92 17.88
C ALA A 209 5.95 0.81 16.84
N ASP A 210 6.37 1.16 15.62
CA ASP A 210 6.67 0.20 14.57
C ASP A 210 8.08 -0.39 14.75
N ILE A 211 9.04 0.39 15.27
CA ILE A 211 10.39 -0.08 15.59
C ILE A 211 10.34 -1.25 16.59
N GLU A 212 9.50 -1.15 17.62
CA GLU A 212 9.32 -2.21 18.62
C GLU A 212 8.72 -3.47 18.00
N LYS A 213 7.68 -3.32 17.17
CA LYS A 213 6.96 -4.44 16.55
C LYS A 213 7.75 -5.12 15.43
N GLN A 214 8.67 -4.42 14.79
CA GLN A 214 9.37 -4.87 13.57
C GLN A 214 10.88 -4.96 13.77
N SER A 215 11.28 -5.47 14.93
CA SER A 215 12.69 -5.56 15.37
C SER A 215 13.60 -6.23 14.33
N PHE A 216 13.13 -7.31 13.70
CA PHE A 216 13.85 -8.03 12.64
C PHE A 216 14.27 -7.11 11.48
N ASN A 217 13.35 -6.27 10.99
CA ASN A 217 13.63 -5.36 9.88
C ASN A 217 14.51 -4.18 10.32
N VAL A 218 14.35 -3.69 11.56
CA VAL A 218 15.22 -2.63 12.12
C VAL A 218 16.67 -3.09 12.22
N LEU A 219 16.89 -4.30 12.73
CA LEU A 219 18.23 -4.89 12.82
C LEU A 219 18.83 -5.12 11.42
N SER A 220 18.01 -5.59 10.47
CA SER A 220 18.42 -5.78 9.08
C SER A 220 18.88 -4.46 8.43
N MET A 221 18.14 -3.37 8.62
CA MET A 221 18.53 -2.04 8.12
C MET A 221 19.87 -1.57 8.71
N LYS A 222 20.06 -1.73 10.03
CA LYS A 222 21.31 -1.34 10.70
C LYS A 222 22.50 -2.18 10.23
N LEU A 223 22.31 -3.49 10.02
CA LEU A 223 23.34 -4.38 9.48
C LEU A 223 23.77 -3.98 8.07
N LEU A 224 22.82 -3.49 7.26
CA LEU A 224 23.08 -2.95 5.92
C LEU A 224 23.71 -1.55 5.93
N GLY A 225 24.01 -0.99 7.11
CA GLY A 225 24.66 0.32 7.26
C GLY A 225 23.73 1.52 7.20
N ALA A 226 22.40 1.32 7.20
CA ALA A 226 21.46 2.43 7.24
C ALA A 226 21.31 2.99 8.66
N GLN A 227 21.18 4.32 8.75
CA GLN A 227 20.76 4.98 9.98
C GLN A 227 19.24 4.88 10.12
N VAL A 228 18.76 4.29 11.22
CA VAL A 228 17.32 4.22 11.51
C VAL A 228 16.97 5.29 12.55
N ILE A 229 16.15 6.26 12.16
CA ILE A 229 15.69 7.36 13.01
C ILE A 229 14.28 7.05 13.50
N SER A 230 14.13 6.98 14.83
CA SER A 230 12.84 6.84 15.50
C SER A 230 12.09 8.17 15.46
N VAL A 231 10.83 8.13 15.05
CA VAL A 231 9.92 9.28 15.03
C VAL A 231 8.76 9.00 15.98
N GLU A 232 8.43 9.98 16.84
CA GLU A 232 7.24 9.87 17.68
C GLU A 232 5.98 9.84 16.80
N GLY A 233 5.12 8.84 17.02
CA GLY A 233 3.89 8.67 16.27
C GLY A 233 3.90 7.46 15.33
N THR A 234 3.27 7.64 14.18
CA THR A 234 2.91 6.59 13.21
C THR A 234 3.72 6.72 11.91
N PHE A 235 3.47 5.83 10.95
CA PHE A 235 4.02 5.94 9.59
C PHE A 235 3.79 7.32 8.94
N LYS A 236 2.65 7.99 9.20
CA LYS A 236 2.38 9.36 8.73
C LYS A 236 3.46 10.34 9.19
N ASP A 237 3.83 10.24 10.46
CA ASP A 237 4.78 11.15 11.10
C ASP A 237 6.20 10.87 10.57
N ALA A 238 6.57 9.59 10.45
CA ALA A 238 7.82 9.18 9.82
C ALA A 238 7.94 9.64 8.36
N SER A 239 6.86 9.54 7.58
CA SER A 239 6.82 10.02 6.19
C SER A 239 6.95 11.54 6.11
N SER A 240 6.30 12.26 7.03
CA SER A 240 6.40 13.73 7.10
C SER A 240 7.82 14.18 7.42
N GLU A 241 8.48 13.49 8.35
CA GLU A 241 9.85 13.79 8.75
C GLU A 241 10.87 13.47 7.64
N ALA A 242 10.70 12.36 6.93
CA ALA A 242 11.53 12.04 5.77
C ALA A 242 11.43 13.11 4.67
N ILE A 243 10.23 13.63 4.41
CA ILE A 243 10.02 14.70 3.43
C ILE A 243 10.67 16.01 3.93
N ARG A 244 10.54 16.36 5.21
CA ARG A 244 11.22 17.54 5.77
C ARG A 244 12.73 17.45 5.62
N ASN A 245 13.33 16.29 5.94
CA ASN A 245 14.76 16.10 5.81
C ASN A 245 15.24 16.14 4.35
N TRP A 246 14.39 15.69 3.43
CA TRP A 246 14.65 15.86 1.99
C TRP A 246 14.65 17.34 1.60
N VAL A 247 13.68 18.13 2.08
CA VAL A 247 13.57 19.57 1.81
C VAL A 247 14.77 20.37 2.33
N GLU A 248 15.39 19.94 3.43
CA GLU A 248 16.60 20.59 3.97
C GLU A 248 17.83 20.45 3.06
N ASN A 249 17.93 19.33 2.31
CA ASN A 249 19.11 18.98 1.51
C ASN A 249 18.74 18.52 0.10
N LEU A 250 17.85 19.26 -0.56
CA LEU A 250 17.20 18.87 -1.83
C LEU A 250 18.15 18.43 -2.95
N TYR A 251 19.35 19.02 -3.00
CA TYR A 251 20.30 18.81 -4.11
C TYR A 251 21.24 17.63 -3.90
N THR A 252 21.43 17.19 -2.66
CA THR A 252 22.35 16.09 -2.31
C THR A 252 21.61 14.85 -1.82
N THR A 253 20.34 15.01 -1.45
CA THR A 253 19.50 13.96 -0.86
C THR A 253 18.35 13.60 -1.79
N TYR A 254 18.11 12.31 -1.95
CA TYR A 254 16.99 11.75 -2.72
C TYR A 254 15.95 11.12 -1.78
N TYR A 255 14.68 11.52 -1.92
CA TYR A 255 13.59 10.83 -1.23
C TYR A 255 13.11 9.61 -2.02
N LEU A 256 13.39 8.42 -1.50
CA LEU A 256 13.03 7.17 -2.15
C LEU A 256 11.61 6.75 -1.77
N SER A 257 10.66 7.06 -2.65
CA SER A 257 9.25 6.67 -2.46
C SER A 257 9.10 5.16 -2.50
N GLY A 258 8.49 4.58 -1.47
CA GLY A 258 8.31 3.15 -1.33
C GLY A 258 7.04 2.57 -1.92
N THR A 259 6.20 3.40 -2.52
CA THR A 259 4.92 2.96 -3.05
C THR A 259 4.33 3.93 -4.06
N VAL A 260 3.22 3.55 -4.68
CA VAL A 260 2.56 4.25 -5.79
C VAL A 260 1.70 5.42 -5.33
N VAL A 261 2.10 6.11 -4.26
CA VAL A 261 1.48 7.34 -3.74
C VAL A 261 2.49 8.47 -3.83
N GLY A 262 2.05 9.69 -3.57
CA GLY A 262 2.92 10.85 -3.65
C GLY A 262 2.63 11.70 -4.88
N PRO A 263 3.26 12.89 -4.97
CA PRO A 263 3.13 13.73 -6.13
C PRO A 263 3.73 13.06 -7.37
N HIS A 264 3.20 13.38 -8.55
CA HIS A 264 3.87 13.05 -9.80
C HIS A 264 5.32 13.59 -9.79
N PRO A 265 6.34 12.82 -10.24
CA PRO A 265 6.27 11.54 -10.96
C PRO A 265 6.31 10.26 -10.09
N CYS A 266 6.32 10.37 -8.76
CA CYS A 266 6.58 9.24 -7.87
C CYS A 266 5.68 8.01 -8.10
N PRO A 267 4.34 8.13 -8.22
CA PRO A 267 3.48 6.97 -8.49
C PRO A 267 3.84 6.21 -9.77
N ILE A 268 4.14 6.95 -10.84
CA ILE A 268 4.45 6.39 -12.15
C ILE A 268 5.81 5.67 -12.13
N ILE A 269 6.81 6.27 -11.48
CA ILE A 269 8.14 5.68 -11.28
C ILE A 269 8.01 4.32 -10.60
N VAL A 270 7.30 4.29 -9.46
CA VAL A 270 7.16 3.06 -8.68
C VAL A 270 6.40 2.00 -9.46
N ARG A 271 5.32 2.37 -10.15
CA ARG A 271 4.56 1.43 -11.00
C ARG A 271 5.40 0.87 -12.13
N GLU A 272 6.19 1.69 -12.81
CA GLU A 272 7.07 1.22 -13.90
C GLU A 272 8.08 0.19 -13.38
N PHE A 273 8.74 0.46 -12.24
CA PHE A 273 9.71 -0.48 -11.67
C PHE A 273 9.11 -1.71 -11.00
N GLN A 274 7.81 -1.68 -10.67
CA GLN A 274 7.07 -2.86 -10.23
C GLN A 274 6.47 -3.66 -11.40
N SER A 275 6.35 -3.07 -12.61
CA SER A 275 5.72 -3.72 -13.78
C SER A 275 6.39 -5.02 -14.23
N VAL A 276 7.65 -5.23 -13.81
CA VAL A 276 8.39 -6.49 -14.03
C VAL A 276 7.61 -7.72 -13.52
N ILE A 277 6.83 -7.57 -12.45
CA ILE A 277 6.00 -8.63 -11.89
C ILE A 277 4.96 -9.12 -12.91
N GLY A 278 4.19 -8.20 -13.49
CA GLY A 278 3.20 -8.49 -14.51
C GLY A 278 3.82 -8.99 -15.82
N LYS A 279 4.92 -8.38 -16.27
CA LYS A 279 5.67 -8.78 -17.48
C LYS A 279 6.13 -10.23 -17.40
N GLU A 280 6.74 -10.61 -16.28
CA GLU A 280 7.14 -12.00 -16.04
C GLU A 280 5.93 -12.92 -15.94
N THR A 281 4.88 -12.52 -15.22
CA THR A 281 3.65 -13.31 -15.08
C THR A 281 3.03 -13.62 -16.45
N ARG A 282 2.94 -12.63 -17.36
CA ARG A 282 2.44 -12.86 -18.72
C ARG A 282 3.30 -13.85 -19.48
N ARG A 283 4.63 -13.69 -19.42
CA ARG A 283 5.58 -14.56 -20.10
C ARG A 283 5.48 -16.00 -19.59
N GLN A 284 5.42 -16.17 -18.26
CA GLN A 284 5.31 -17.46 -17.57
C GLN A 284 3.97 -18.14 -17.84
N ALA A 285 2.85 -17.40 -17.78
CA ALA A 285 1.52 -17.90 -18.13
C ALA A 285 1.45 -18.44 -19.57
N LYS A 286 2.02 -17.67 -20.52
CA LYS A 286 2.10 -18.10 -21.92
C LYS A 286 2.94 -19.37 -22.09
N GLN A 287 3.98 -19.55 -21.29
CA GLN A 287 4.82 -20.76 -21.33
C GLN A 287 4.13 -21.97 -20.69
N LEU A 288 3.44 -21.78 -19.56
CA LEU A 288 2.83 -22.87 -18.79
C LEU A 288 1.53 -23.38 -19.44
N TRP A 289 0.68 -22.50 -19.95
CA TRP A 289 -0.64 -22.89 -20.49
C TRP A 289 -1.02 -22.19 -21.79
N GLY A 290 -0.06 -21.56 -22.48
CA GLY A 290 -0.29 -20.98 -23.81
C GLY A 290 -1.11 -19.68 -23.84
N GLY A 291 -1.47 -19.13 -22.68
CA GLY A 291 -2.44 -18.03 -22.58
C GLY A 291 -2.11 -16.98 -21.53
N LYS A 292 -3.16 -16.35 -21.01
CA LYS A 292 -3.13 -15.39 -19.91
C LYS A 292 -3.93 -15.93 -18.72
N PRO A 293 -3.75 -15.40 -17.50
CA PRO A 293 -4.60 -15.73 -16.36
C PRO A 293 -6.05 -15.28 -16.60
N ASP A 294 -7.02 -15.94 -15.98
CA ASP A 294 -8.41 -15.45 -15.94
C ASP A 294 -8.57 -14.38 -14.84
N VAL A 295 -7.85 -14.55 -13.71
CA VAL A 295 -7.94 -13.65 -12.55
C VAL A 295 -6.55 -13.38 -11.97
N LEU A 296 -6.28 -12.10 -11.68
CA LEU A 296 -5.12 -11.65 -10.91
C LEU A 296 -5.59 -11.11 -9.57
N VAL A 297 -4.99 -11.59 -8.47
CA VAL A 297 -5.33 -11.19 -7.10
C VAL A 297 -4.11 -10.62 -6.39
N ALA A 298 -4.24 -9.45 -5.77
CA ALA A 298 -3.17 -8.80 -5.03
C ALA A 298 -3.69 -8.02 -3.83
N CYS A 299 -2.90 -7.90 -2.77
CA CYS A 299 -3.27 -7.08 -1.62
C CYS A 299 -3.05 -5.60 -1.93
N VAL A 300 -3.89 -4.75 -1.36
CA VAL A 300 -3.89 -3.30 -1.59
C VAL A 300 -3.80 -2.59 -0.25
N GLY A 301 -2.58 -2.15 0.08
CA GLY A 301 -2.38 -1.05 1.01
C GLY A 301 -2.41 0.24 0.18
N SER A 302 -1.24 0.74 -0.17
CA SER A 302 -1.10 1.82 -1.16
C SER A 302 -1.13 1.36 -2.62
N GLY A 303 -0.84 0.07 -2.89
CA GLY A 303 -1.09 -0.56 -4.20
C GLY A 303 0.13 -0.88 -5.08
N SER A 304 1.38 -0.76 -4.60
CA SER A 304 2.57 -0.96 -5.46
C SER A 304 2.70 -2.37 -6.03
N ASN A 305 2.45 -3.41 -5.22
CA ASN A 305 2.50 -4.80 -5.68
C ASN A 305 1.33 -5.13 -6.63
N ALA A 306 0.15 -4.57 -6.35
CA ALA A 306 -1.05 -4.75 -7.16
C ALA A 306 -0.84 -4.13 -8.55
N LEU A 307 -0.42 -2.86 -8.64
CA LEU A 307 -0.09 -2.25 -9.93
C LEU A 307 1.05 -2.99 -10.65
N GLY A 308 2.06 -3.45 -9.93
CA GLY A 308 3.14 -4.26 -10.51
C GLY A 308 2.63 -5.51 -11.24
N LEU A 309 1.65 -6.21 -10.64
CA LEU A 309 1.03 -7.38 -11.25
C LEU A 309 0.01 -7.00 -12.34
N PHE A 310 -0.83 -6.00 -12.10
CA PHE A 310 -1.98 -5.65 -12.93
C PHE A 310 -1.62 -4.88 -14.20
N HIS A 311 -0.60 -4.02 -14.15
CA HIS A 311 -0.36 -3.02 -15.19
C HIS A 311 -0.18 -3.64 -16.58
N GLU A 312 0.52 -4.77 -16.65
CA GLU A 312 0.74 -5.52 -17.89
C GLU A 312 -0.59 -6.01 -18.51
N PHE A 313 -1.62 -6.27 -17.70
CA PHE A 313 -2.90 -6.85 -18.10
C PHE A 313 -4.04 -5.82 -18.16
N VAL A 314 -3.77 -4.53 -17.92
CA VAL A 314 -4.81 -3.50 -17.90
C VAL A 314 -5.58 -3.39 -19.22
N GLY A 315 -4.94 -3.73 -20.35
CA GLY A 315 -5.57 -3.75 -21.67
C GLY A 315 -6.29 -5.05 -22.06
N ASP A 316 -6.20 -6.09 -21.23
CA ASP A 316 -6.91 -7.37 -21.39
C ASP A 316 -8.23 -7.34 -20.59
N GLU A 317 -9.32 -6.88 -21.23
CA GLU A 317 -10.62 -6.64 -20.57
C GLU A 317 -11.29 -7.91 -20.01
N ASP A 318 -10.92 -9.08 -20.52
CA ASP A 318 -11.34 -10.42 -20.07
C ASP A 318 -10.52 -10.94 -18.88
N VAL A 319 -9.44 -10.26 -18.47
CA VAL A 319 -8.68 -10.59 -17.25
C VAL A 319 -9.21 -9.77 -16.08
N ARG A 320 -9.74 -10.46 -15.08
CA ARG A 320 -10.22 -9.83 -13.83
C ARG A 320 -9.04 -9.39 -12.97
N LEU A 321 -9.08 -8.16 -12.49
CA LEU A 321 -8.06 -7.56 -11.64
C LEU A 321 -8.65 -7.30 -10.26
N VAL A 322 -8.22 -8.07 -9.28
CA VAL A 322 -8.84 -8.14 -7.95
C VAL A 322 -7.87 -7.62 -6.88
N GLY A 323 -8.15 -6.43 -6.36
CA GLY A 323 -7.44 -5.86 -5.22
C GLY A 323 -8.11 -6.21 -3.89
N VAL A 324 -7.33 -6.56 -2.87
CA VAL A 324 -7.86 -6.89 -1.54
C VAL A 324 -7.29 -5.96 -0.46
N GLU A 325 -8.15 -5.14 0.13
CA GLU A 325 -7.80 -4.23 1.23
C GLU A 325 -7.99 -4.88 2.61
N ALA A 326 -7.37 -4.31 3.64
CA ALA A 326 -7.53 -4.78 5.00
C ALA A 326 -8.81 -4.23 5.65
N ALA A 327 -9.74 -5.12 6.00
CA ALA A 327 -10.90 -4.81 6.81
C ALA A 327 -10.57 -4.75 8.32
N GLY A 328 -9.32 -5.01 8.73
CA GLY A 328 -8.89 -4.94 10.13
C GLY A 328 -9.75 -5.81 11.03
N LEU A 329 -10.33 -5.22 12.09
CA LEU A 329 -11.24 -5.90 13.02
C LEU A 329 -12.69 -5.98 12.52
N GLY A 330 -12.92 -5.73 11.24
CA GLY A 330 -14.22 -5.62 10.61
C GLY A 330 -14.56 -4.16 10.29
N LEU A 331 -15.31 -3.96 9.20
CA LEU A 331 -15.61 -2.62 8.66
C LEU A 331 -16.41 -1.77 9.65
N ASP A 332 -17.38 -2.37 10.36
CA ASP A 332 -18.21 -1.67 11.35
C ASP A 332 -17.46 -1.25 12.61
N SER A 333 -16.24 -1.78 12.84
CA SER A 333 -15.44 -1.45 14.02
C SER A 333 -14.79 -0.07 13.96
N GLY A 334 -14.74 0.54 12.76
CA GLY A 334 -13.94 1.73 12.48
C GLY A 334 -12.42 1.50 12.55
N LYS A 335 -11.97 0.26 12.76
CA LYS A 335 -10.55 -0.13 12.81
C LYS A 335 -10.22 -1.00 11.59
N HIS A 336 -10.03 -0.34 10.45
CA HIS A 336 -9.69 -0.97 9.17
C HIS A 336 -8.78 -0.07 8.33
N SER A 337 -8.30 -0.60 7.20
CA SER A 337 -7.56 0.15 6.16
C SER A 337 -8.22 0.01 4.79
N ALA A 338 -9.53 -0.30 4.75
CA ALA A 338 -10.32 -0.45 3.54
C ALA A 338 -10.65 0.91 2.87
N THR A 339 -9.62 1.55 2.31
CA THR A 339 -9.65 2.91 1.76
C THR A 339 -10.56 3.05 0.55
N LEU A 340 -10.55 2.08 -0.35
CA LEU A 340 -11.39 2.07 -1.54
C LEU A 340 -12.83 1.68 -1.17
N ALA A 341 -13.06 0.88 -0.14
CA ALA A 341 -14.42 0.55 0.30
C ALA A 341 -15.10 1.69 1.07
N PHE A 342 -14.39 2.40 1.97
CA PHE A 342 -14.99 3.36 2.91
C PHE A 342 -14.44 4.79 2.81
N GLY A 343 -13.39 5.02 2.01
CA GLY A 343 -12.77 6.33 1.89
C GLY A 343 -13.45 7.27 0.91
N ASP A 344 -13.10 8.54 1.04
CA ASP A 344 -13.54 9.64 0.19
C ASP A 344 -12.38 10.17 -0.64
N VAL A 345 -12.70 10.91 -1.70
CA VAL A 345 -11.67 11.57 -2.51
C VAL A 345 -11.14 12.81 -1.79
N GLY A 346 -9.82 12.94 -1.73
CA GLY A 346 -9.18 14.15 -1.22
C GLY A 346 -7.68 14.15 -1.54
N VAL A 347 -6.96 15.08 -0.93
CA VAL A 347 -5.54 15.31 -1.20
C VAL A 347 -4.73 14.92 0.03
N TYR A 348 -3.83 13.97 -0.14
CA TYR A 348 -2.95 13.51 0.93
C TYR A 348 -1.60 13.10 0.37
N HIS A 349 -0.53 13.44 1.11
CA HIS A 349 0.86 13.14 0.73
C HIS A 349 1.25 13.58 -0.69
N GLY A 350 0.64 14.65 -1.23
CA GLY A 350 1.05 15.23 -2.51
C GLY A 350 0.24 14.79 -3.74
N SER A 351 -0.78 13.94 -3.58
CA SER A 351 -1.65 13.52 -4.68
C SER A 351 -3.12 13.54 -4.28
N MET A 352 -4.00 13.71 -5.28
CA MET A 352 -5.44 13.45 -5.13
C MET A 352 -5.73 11.95 -5.32
N SER A 353 -6.37 11.31 -4.34
CA SER A 353 -6.70 9.88 -4.34
C SER A 353 -7.92 9.61 -3.44
N TYR A 354 -8.35 8.35 -3.34
CA TYR A 354 -9.16 7.93 -2.20
C TYR A 354 -8.30 7.92 -0.92
N LEU A 355 -8.91 8.31 0.20
CA LEU A 355 -8.34 8.21 1.54
C LEU A 355 -9.43 8.09 2.63
N LEU A 356 -9.05 7.54 3.78
CA LEU A 356 -9.85 7.51 4.99
C LEU A 356 -9.75 8.85 5.73
N GLN A 357 -10.85 9.58 5.78
CA GLN A 357 -10.95 10.88 6.45
C GLN A 357 -12.33 11.06 7.10
N ASP A 358 -12.43 11.93 8.09
CA ASP A 358 -13.71 12.35 8.68
C ASP A 358 -14.39 13.47 7.87
N ASP A 359 -15.55 13.93 8.34
CA ASP A 359 -16.34 14.99 7.72
C ASP A 359 -15.64 16.37 7.72
N GLN A 360 -14.58 16.53 8.52
CA GLN A 360 -13.73 17.72 8.58
C GLN A 360 -12.44 17.54 7.76
N GLY A 361 -12.31 16.43 7.02
CA GLY A 361 -11.12 16.11 6.21
C GLY A 361 -9.89 15.72 7.04
N GLN A 362 -10.06 15.35 8.32
CA GLN A 362 -8.96 14.83 9.13
C GLN A 362 -8.71 13.37 8.81
N ILE A 363 -7.43 13.02 8.65
CA ILE A 363 -7.01 11.66 8.31
C ILE A 363 -7.33 10.70 9.46
N LEU A 364 -8.11 9.66 9.16
CA LEU A 364 -8.44 8.61 10.11
C LEU A 364 -7.24 7.67 10.29
N LYS A 365 -7.11 7.10 11.49
CA LYS A 365 -6.04 6.15 11.80
C LYS A 365 -6.37 4.78 11.18
N PRO A 366 -5.58 4.28 10.22
CA PRO A 366 -5.80 2.97 9.63
C PRO A 366 -5.48 1.84 10.64
N HIS A 367 -5.97 0.64 10.38
CA HIS A 367 -5.64 -0.54 11.18
C HIS A 367 -5.61 -1.83 10.34
N SER A 368 -4.53 -2.60 10.50
CA SER A 368 -4.46 -3.98 9.98
C SER A 368 -3.41 -4.78 10.74
N VAL A 369 -3.61 -6.10 10.85
CA VAL A 369 -2.57 -7.04 11.28
C VAL A 369 -1.39 -7.07 10.30
N GLY A 370 -1.64 -6.84 9.00
CA GLY A 370 -0.60 -6.64 8.00
C GLY A 370 -0.14 -5.19 8.01
N VAL A 371 0.93 -4.89 8.75
CA VAL A 371 1.43 -3.50 8.94
C VAL A 371 1.67 -2.76 7.62
N GLY A 372 2.07 -3.45 6.54
CA GLY A 372 2.24 -2.85 5.21
C GLY A 372 0.94 -2.40 4.53
N LEU A 373 -0.22 -2.82 5.04
CA LEU A 373 -1.56 -2.38 4.62
C LEU A 373 -2.12 -1.28 5.54
N GLU A 374 -1.47 -0.95 6.66
CA GLU A 374 -1.90 0.08 7.61
C GLU A 374 -1.57 1.49 7.08
N TYR A 375 -2.24 1.90 6.00
CA TYR A 375 -2.09 3.21 5.36
C TYR A 375 -3.48 3.78 5.00
N PRO A 376 -3.78 5.07 5.26
CA PRO A 376 -5.13 5.60 5.09
C PRO A 376 -5.43 6.05 3.66
N GLY A 377 -4.47 5.99 2.74
CA GLY A 377 -4.64 6.41 1.35
C GLY A 377 -4.40 5.27 0.37
N VAL A 378 -4.51 5.53 -0.93
CA VAL A 378 -4.19 4.57 -1.98
C VAL A 378 -3.63 5.28 -3.21
N GLY A 379 -2.90 4.58 -4.07
CA GLY A 379 -2.33 5.17 -5.28
C GLY A 379 -3.39 5.78 -6.21
N PRO A 380 -3.05 6.86 -6.94
CA PRO A 380 -4.00 7.52 -7.83
C PRO A 380 -4.42 6.64 -9.02
N GLU A 381 -3.52 5.81 -9.56
CA GLU A 381 -3.86 4.86 -10.63
C GLU A 381 -4.80 3.75 -10.12
N ILE A 382 -4.63 3.29 -8.88
CA ILE A 382 -5.56 2.35 -8.24
C ILE A 382 -6.94 3.01 -8.03
N SER A 383 -6.97 4.27 -7.57
CA SER A 383 -8.20 5.05 -7.44
C SER A 383 -8.94 5.19 -8.77
N PHE A 384 -8.18 5.42 -9.85
CA PHE A 384 -8.71 5.49 -11.21
C PHE A 384 -9.25 4.14 -11.71
N MET A 385 -8.55 3.04 -11.42
CA MET A 385 -9.03 1.69 -11.78
C MET A 385 -10.32 1.32 -11.04
N LYS A 386 -10.52 1.79 -9.80
CA LYS A 386 -11.81 1.66 -9.09
C LYS A 386 -12.89 2.47 -9.79
N GLU A 387 -12.64 3.75 -10.04
CA GLU A 387 -13.64 4.67 -10.60
C GLU A 387 -14.11 4.26 -12.00
N THR A 388 -13.22 3.69 -12.80
CA THR A 388 -13.52 3.19 -14.15
C THR A 388 -14.08 1.77 -14.16
N GLY A 389 -14.08 1.07 -13.02
CA GLY A 389 -14.46 -0.33 -12.91
C GLY A 389 -13.45 -1.30 -13.55
N ARG A 390 -12.25 -0.85 -13.93
CA ARG A 390 -11.24 -1.73 -14.53
C ARG A 390 -10.71 -2.77 -13.54
N ALA A 391 -10.63 -2.43 -12.25
CA ALA A 391 -10.33 -3.39 -11.19
C ALA A 391 -11.45 -3.44 -10.15
N GLU A 392 -11.63 -4.63 -9.61
CA GLU A 392 -12.55 -4.94 -8.53
C GLU A 392 -11.79 -4.86 -7.19
N PHE A 393 -12.42 -4.29 -6.17
CA PHE A 393 -11.80 -4.15 -4.85
C PHE A 393 -12.68 -4.78 -3.77
N TYR A 394 -12.08 -5.66 -3.00
CA TYR A 394 -12.71 -6.39 -1.91
C TYR A 394 -11.87 -6.26 -0.63
N THR A 395 -12.34 -6.85 0.46
CA THR A 395 -11.69 -6.75 1.76
C THR A 395 -11.52 -8.11 2.43
N ALA A 396 -10.45 -8.24 3.22
CA ALA A 396 -10.22 -9.34 4.14
C ALA A 396 -9.92 -8.81 5.54
N THR A 397 -10.52 -9.40 6.56
CA THR A 397 -10.29 -9.10 7.97
C THR A 397 -8.95 -9.67 8.44
N ASP A 398 -8.48 -9.19 9.59
CA ASP A 398 -7.25 -9.69 10.23
C ASP A 398 -7.33 -11.21 10.48
N GLU A 399 -8.49 -11.70 10.93
CA GLU A 399 -8.69 -13.13 11.20
C GLU A 399 -8.64 -13.95 9.91
N GLU A 400 -9.33 -13.51 8.85
CA GLU A 400 -9.29 -14.18 7.55
C GLU A 400 -7.85 -14.23 6.99
N ALA A 401 -7.07 -13.15 7.14
CA ALA A 401 -5.67 -13.10 6.72
C ALA A 401 -4.78 -14.06 7.53
N ILE A 402 -4.93 -14.13 8.86
CA ILE A 402 -4.17 -15.06 9.71
C ILE A 402 -4.49 -16.51 9.31
N GLN A 403 -5.77 -16.84 9.12
CA GLN A 403 -6.17 -18.19 8.70
C GLN A 403 -5.63 -18.56 7.32
N ALA A 404 -5.61 -17.61 6.37
CA ALA A 404 -5.02 -17.83 5.05
C ALA A 404 -3.51 -18.03 5.11
N CYS A 405 -2.79 -17.28 5.96
CA CYS A 405 -1.36 -17.47 6.21
C CYS A 405 -1.08 -18.89 6.71
N MET A 406 -1.82 -19.33 7.74
CA MET A 406 -1.67 -20.65 8.33
C MET A 406 -2.02 -21.76 7.33
N ARG A 407 -3.06 -21.55 6.52
CA ARG A 407 -3.47 -22.50 5.47
C ARG A 407 -2.37 -22.67 4.43
N LEU A 408 -1.85 -21.58 3.86
CA LEU A 408 -0.78 -21.68 2.87
C LEU A 408 0.47 -22.32 3.46
N SER A 409 0.83 -21.97 4.70
CA SER A 409 1.98 -22.55 5.40
C SER A 409 1.86 -24.07 5.55
N ARG A 410 0.67 -24.57 5.90
CA ARG A 410 0.43 -26.01 6.10
C ARG A 410 0.25 -26.79 4.80
N LEU A 411 -0.33 -26.15 3.77
CA LEU A 411 -0.59 -26.82 2.50
C LEU A 411 0.64 -26.80 1.60
N GLU A 412 1.35 -25.69 1.50
CA GLU A 412 2.43 -25.49 0.51
C GLU A 412 3.81 -25.28 1.12
N GLY A 413 3.93 -25.24 2.46
CA GLY A 413 5.22 -24.95 3.11
C GLY A 413 5.74 -23.54 2.84
N VAL A 414 4.87 -22.62 2.42
CA VAL A 414 5.18 -21.21 2.17
C VAL A 414 4.57 -20.39 3.30
N ILE A 415 5.39 -19.63 4.02
CA ILE A 415 4.93 -18.67 5.03
C ILE A 415 4.83 -17.29 4.36
N PRO A 416 3.62 -16.88 3.91
CA PRO A 416 3.45 -15.60 3.26
C PRO A 416 3.47 -14.47 4.28
N ALA A 417 3.87 -13.27 3.86
CA ALA A 417 3.66 -12.07 4.66
C ALA A 417 2.16 -11.87 4.96
N LEU A 418 1.83 -11.29 6.10
CA LEU A 418 0.43 -11.02 6.46
C LEU A 418 -0.26 -10.09 5.45
N GLU A 419 0.48 -9.22 4.77
CA GLU A 419 -0.04 -8.43 3.65
C GLU A 419 -0.48 -9.33 2.48
N ALA A 420 0.36 -10.28 2.04
CA ALA A 420 0.00 -11.21 0.96
C ALA A 420 -1.13 -12.16 1.37
N SER A 421 -1.20 -12.48 2.67
CA SER A 421 -2.26 -13.31 3.24
C SER A 421 -3.66 -12.71 3.08
N HIS A 422 -3.81 -11.38 3.00
CA HIS A 422 -5.10 -10.76 2.69
C HIS A 422 -5.58 -11.12 1.27
N ALA A 423 -4.67 -11.13 0.29
CA ALA A 423 -5.01 -11.55 -1.08
C ALA A 423 -5.41 -13.03 -1.12
N LEU A 424 -4.69 -13.87 -0.37
CA LEU A 424 -4.97 -15.32 -0.26
C LEU A 424 -6.30 -15.58 0.46
N ALA A 425 -6.63 -14.79 1.48
CA ALA A 425 -7.88 -14.92 2.23
C ALA A 425 -9.12 -14.72 1.36
N PHE A 426 -9.04 -13.82 0.38
CA PHE A 426 -10.16 -13.57 -0.52
C PHE A 426 -10.49 -14.78 -1.43
N LEU A 427 -9.58 -15.75 -1.58
CA LEU A 427 -9.85 -16.96 -2.36
C LEU A 427 -11.06 -17.75 -1.84
N ASP A 428 -11.35 -17.72 -0.54
CA ASP A 428 -12.56 -18.33 0.06
C ASP A 428 -13.85 -17.79 -0.54
N LYS A 429 -13.86 -16.51 -0.93
CA LYS A 429 -15.01 -15.82 -1.52
C LYS A 429 -14.96 -15.88 -3.05
N LEU A 430 -13.76 -15.84 -3.63
CA LEU A 430 -13.56 -15.81 -5.07
C LEU A 430 -13.78 -17.16 -5.73
N VAL A 431 -13.15 -18.23 -5.24
CA VAL A 431 -13.14 -19.55 -5.90
C VAL A 431 -14.55 -20.10 -6.17
N PRO A 432 -15.53 -20.01 -5.26
CA PRO A 432 -16.90 -20.46 -5.53
C PRO A 432 -17.59 -19.76 -6.72
N THR A 433 -17.06 -18.62 -7.16
CA THR A 433 -17.62 -17.80 -8.26
C THR A 433 -16.98 -18.10 -9.62
N LEU A 434 -15.94 -18.93 -9.64
CA LEU A 434 -15.16 -19.18 -10.84
C LEU A 434 -15.66 -20.44 -11.57
N ARG A 435 -15.51 -20.41 -12.90
CA ARG A 435 -15.70 -21.60 -13.73
C ARG A 435 -14.59 -22.63 -13.51
N ASP A 436 -14.86 -23.86 -13.89
CA ASP A 436 -13.85 -24.91 -13.97
C ASP A 436 -12.66 -24.49 -14.87
N GLY A 437 -11.45 -24.90 -14.47
CA GLY A 437 -10.21 -24.66 -15.20
C GLY A 437 -9.69 -23.22 -15.20
N ALA A 438 -10.37 -22.29 -14.50
CA ALA A 438 -9.94 -20.90 -14.41
C ALA A 438 -8.53 -20.78 -13.79
N LYS A 439 -7.65 -20.01 -14.41
CA LYS A 439 -6.27 -19.76 -13.96
C LYS A 439 -6.24 -18.52 -13.07
N VAL A 440 -6.08 -18.73 -11.77
CA VAL A 440 -5.99 -17.67 -10.77
C VAL A 440 -4.53 -17.45 -10.38
N VAL A 441 -4.03 -16.24 -10.52
CA VAL A 441 -2.69 -15.86 -10.05
C VAL A 441 -2.81 -14.94 -8.85
N VAL A 442 -2.24 -15.33 -7.72
CA VAL A 442 -2.16 -14.52 -6.50
C VAL A 442 -0.74 -13.99 -6.33
N ASN A 443 -0.60 -12.68 -6.08
CA ASN A 443 0.71 -12.09 -5.78
C ASN A 443 1.14 -12.41 -4.35
N CYS A 444 2.11 -13.32 -4.19
CA CYS A 444 2.76 -13.57 -2.92
C CYS A 444 3.81 -12.47 -2.67
N SER A 445 3.32 -11.27 -2.33
CA SER A 445 4.09 -10.01 -2.40
C SER A 445 5.31 -9.91 -1.46
N GLY A 446 5.43 -10.82 -0.50
CA GLY A 446 6.55 -10.92 0.44
C GLY A 446 6.45 -12.14 1.36
N ARG A 447 7.56 -12.48 2.01
CA ARG A 447 7.67 -13.58 2.98
C ARG A 447 7.32 -13.16 4.40
N GLY A 448 6.79 -14.11 5.19
CA GLY A 448 6.25 -13.88 6.52
C GLY A 448 7.22 -14.01 7.68
N ASP A 449 8.54 -14.10 7.47
CA ASP A 449 9.52 -14.18 8.56
C ASP A 449 9.38 -13.02 9.56
N LYS A 450 9.06 -11.81 9.06
CA LYS A 450 8.82 -10.63 9.89
C LYS A 450 7.54 -10.70 10.74
N ASP A 451 6.63 -11.61 10.41
CA ASP A 451 5.29 -11.70 10.99
C ASP A 451 5.17 -12.85 12.01
N LEU A 452 6.22 -13.64 12.21
CA LEU A 452 6.21 -14.82 13.09
C LEU A 452 5.76 -14.49 14.51
N ASP A 453 6.28 -13.42 15.12
CA ASP A 453 5.88 -13.01 16.47
C ASP A 453 4.38 -12.70 16.55
N THR A 454 3.84 -12.07 15.51
CA THR A 454 2.40 -11.74 15.43
C THR A 454 1.56 -13.01 15.26
N LEU A 455 2.02 -13.95 14.41
CA LEU A 455 1.36 -15.24 14.19
C LEU A 455 1.36 -16.10 15.46
N ILE A 456 2.45 -16.09 16.23
CA ILE A 456 2.55 -16.80 17.50
C ILE A 456 1.57 -16.20 18.52
N GLN A 457 1.48 -14.87 18.60
CA GLN A 457 0.59 -14.20 19.56
C GLN A 457 -0.90 -14.35 19.23
N ARG A 458 -1.28 -14.46 17.95
CA ARG A 458 -2.68 -14.36 17.51
C ARG A 458 -3.25 -15.60 16.84
N GLY A 459 -2.42 -16.47 16.26
CA GLY A 459 -2.89 -17.52 15.35
C GLY A 459 -2.47 -18.94 15.74
N MET A 460 -1.31 -19.12 16.39
CA MET A 460 -0.87 -20.46 16.77
C MET A 460 -1.57 -20.95 18.05
N PRO A 461 -2.08 -22.21 18.07
CA PRO A 461 -2.56 -22.82 19.30
C PRO A 461 -1.49 -22.75 20.38
N SER A 462 -1.89 -22.53 21.63
CA SER A 462 -1.01 -22.43 22.81
C SER A 462 -0.07 -23.63 23.02
N SER A 463 -0.24 -24.72 22.28
CA SER A 463 0.65 -25.88 22.25
C SER A 463 1.96 -25.69 21.46
N PHE A 464 2.17 -24.54 20.79
CA PHE A 464 3.38 -24.24 20.03
C PHE A 464 4.44 -23.43 20.80
N CYS A 465 4.08 -22.83 21.94
CA CYS A 465 4.96 -21.97 22.74
C CYS A 465 5.60 -22.69 23.93
#